data_AF-A0A4R6USU1-F1
#
_entry.id   AF-A0A4R6USU1-F1
#
_cell.length_a   1.000
_cell.length_b   1.000
_cell.length_c   1.000
_cell.angle_alpha   90.00
_cell.angle_beta   90.00
_cell.angle_gamma   90.00
#
_symmetry.space_group_name_H-M   'P 1'
#
loop_
_entity.id
_entity.type
_entity.pdbx_description
1 polymer ?
#
loop_
_entity_poly.entity_id
_entity_poly.type
_entity_poly.pdbx_seq_one_letter_code
_entity_poly.pdbx_strand_id
1 'polypeptide(L)'
;MLEPSLLEAYRHTDYFINLGAEQLCLRVDEPYPALDSLLRTYRCNSAALITADNPCSQLLTDEQNQQRRQQLDTELQQRQFISFQGFNRAPHGDWPDEQTRLVLGIDYVNAETLARQFEQNGFLFFEPQKAVQLCLVDFS
;
A
#
# COMPACT_ATOMS: atom_id res chain seq x y z
N MET A 1 13.80 13.68 -6.39
CA MET A 1 12.89 13.29 -7.50
C MET A 1 13.07 11.80 -7.72
N LEU A 2 11.98 11.04 -7.80
CA LEU A 2 12.04 9.59 -8.01
C LEU A 2 12.53 9.29 -9.44
N GLU A 3 13.40 8.29 -9.59
CA GLU A 3 13.88 7.86 -10.90
C GLU A 3 12.69 7.38 -11.78
N PRO A 4 12.62 7.76 -13.07
CA PRO A 4 11.49 7.39 -13.94
C PRO A 4 11.23 5.88 -14.02
N SER A 5 12.29 5.07 -14.05
CA SER A 5 12.18 3.60 -14.09
C SER A 5 11.55 3.03 -12.81
N LEU A 6 11.78 3.66 -11.67
CA LEU A 6 11.20 3.24 -10.40
C LEU A 6 9.70 3.60 -10.33
N LEU A 7 9.32 4.76 -10.88
CA LEU A 7 7.91 5.12 -11.04
C LEU A 7 7.17 4.14 -11.97
N GLU A 8 7.79 3.75 -13.08
CA GLU A 8 7.26 2.76 -14.01
C GLU A 8 7.11 1.39 -13.33
N ALA A 9 8.12 0.96 -12.56
CA ALA A 9 8.05 -0.27 -11.77
C ALA A 9 6.82 -0.28 -10.84
N TYR A 10 6.56 0.81 -10.11
CA TYR A 10 5.38 0.90 -9.24
C TYR A 10 4.06 0.81 -10.01
N ARG A 11 3.96 1.42 -11.19
CA ARG A 11 2.75 1.36 -12.03
C ARG A 11 2.47 -0.04 -12.55
N HIS A 12 3.52 -0.82 -12.81
CA HIS A 12 3.40 -2.19 -13.32
C HIS A 12 3.27 -3.25 -12.23
N THR A 13 3.55 -2.93 -10.96
CA THR A 13 3.38 -3.84 -9.83
C THR A 13 1.91 -4.29 -9.71
N ASP A 14 1.72 -5.60 -9.51
CA ASP A 14 0.43 -6.17 -9.13
C ASP A 14 0.31 -6.13 -7.59
N TYR A 15 -0.76 -5.51 -7.09
CA TYR A 15 -0.99 -5.31 -5.66
C TYR A 15 -2.10 -6.23 -5.15
N PHE A 16 -1.73 -7.30 -4.44
CA PHE A 16 -2.66 -8.31 -3.97
C PHE A 16 -3.18 -8.00 -2.57
N ILE A 17 -4.50 -8.06 -2.37
CA ILE A 17 -5.14 -7.88 -1.06
C ILE A 17 -5.91 -9.14 -0.67
N ASN A 18 -5.64 -9.67 0.52
CA ASN A 18 -6.28 -10.86 1.05
C ASN A 18 -7.53 -10.48 1.86
N LEU A 19 -8.71 -10.87 1.36
CA LEU A 19 -10.02 -10.64 1.98
C LEU A 19 -10.62 -11.98 2.47
N GLY A 20 -9.87 -12.69 3.32
CA GLY A 20 -10.28 -14.02 3.79
C GLY A 20 -10.07 -15.09 2.72
N ALA A 21 -11.16 -15.63 2.16
CA ALA A 21 -11.12 -16.65 1.11
C ALA A 21 -10.91 -16.07 -0.30
N GLU A 22 -11.09 -14.76 -0.45
CA GLU A 22 -10.92 -14.05 -1.72
C GLU A 22 -9.61 -13.26 -1.71
N GLN A 23 -9.03 -13.09 -2.90
CA GLN A 23 -7.88 -12.22 -3.12
C GLN A 23 -8.19 -11.25 -4.26
N LEU A 24 -8.01 -9.96 -4.00
CA LEU A 24 -8.07 -8.92 -5.02
C LEU A 24 -6.69 -8.67 -5.60
N CYS A 25 -6.61 -8.27 -6.87
CA CYS A 25 -5.38 -7.85 -7.54
C CYS A 25 -5.59 -6.46 -8.13
N LEU A 26 -5.05 -5.44 -7.46
CA LEU A 26 -5.18 -4.03 -7.82
C LEU A 26 -4.04 -3.63 -8.76
N ARG A 27 -4.33 -2.72 -9.69
CA ARG A 27 -3.34 -2.06 -10.56
C ARG A 27 -3.53 -0.56 -10.51
N VAL A 28 -2.44 0.17 -10.66
CA VAL A 28 -2.45 1.63 -10.67
C VAL A 28 -3.24 2.13 -11.89
N ASP A 29 -3.94 3.26 -11.73
CA ASP A 29 -4.79 3.91 -12.75
C ASP A 29 -6.01 3.11 -13.24
N GLU A 30 -6.25 1.91 -12.71
CA GLU A 30 -7.45 1.12 -13.03
C GLU A 30 -8.57 1.39 -11.99
N PRO A 31 -9.84 1.50 -12.39
CA PRO A 31 -10.96 1.51 -11.45
C PRO A 31 -11.18 0.11 -10.86
N TYR A 32 -11.54 0.02 -9.59
CA TYR A 32 -11.73 -1.26 -8.91
C TYR A 32 -13.07 -1.39 -8.18
N PRO A 33 -14.15 -1.80 -8.86
CA PRO A 33 -15.50 -1.90 -8.27
C PRO A 33 -15.60 -2.81 -7.04
N ALA A 34 -14.71 -3.81 -6.92
CA ALA A 34 -14.64 -4.66 -5.73
C ALA A 34 -14.16 -3.88 -4.50
N LEU A 35 -13.23 -2.93 -4.69
CA LEU A 35 -12.75 -2.07 -3.61
C LEU A 35 -13.82 -1.04 -3.20
N ASP A 36 -14.58 -0.50 -4.16
CA ASP A 36 -15.75 0.34 -3.86
C ASP A 36 -16.77 -0.41 -2.99
N SER A 37 -16.98 -1.70 -3.28
CA SER A 37 -17.90 -2.56 -2.53
C SER A 37 -17.38 -2.87 -1.12
N LEU A 38 -16.06 -3.05 -0.98
CA LEU A 38 -15.41 -3.19 0.32
C LEU A 38 -15.58 -1.91 1.15
N LEU A 39 -15.25 -0.74 0.58
CA LEU A 39 -15.40 0.56 1.26
C LEU A 39 -16.83 0.81 1.74
N ARG A 40 -17.83 0.51 0.90
CA ARG A 40 -19.25 0.60 1.28
C ARG A 40 -19.62 -0.33 2.42
N THR A 41 -19.14 -1.59 2.40
CA THR A 41 -19.39 -2.58 3.45
C THR A 41 -18.88 -2.09 4.81
N TYR A 42 -17.69 -1.50 4.83
CA TYR A 42 -17.06 -0.97 6.04
C TYR A 42 -17.45 0.48 6.36
N ARG A 43 -18.32 1.11 5.54
CA ARG A 43 -18.75 2.50 5.68
C ARG A 43 -17.59 3.51 5.68
N CYS A 44 -16.56 3.23 4.88
CA CYS A 44 -15.41 4.09 4.67
C CYS A 44 -15.51 4.81 3.33
N ASN A 45 -14.91 6.01 3.23
CA ASN A 45 -14.85 6.79 1.99
C ASN A 45 -13.45 6.84 1.38
N SER A 46 -12.49 6.12 1.97
CA SER A 46 -11.13 6.04 1.49
C SER A 46 -10.43 4.79 2.00
N ALA A 47 -9.33 4.43 1.35
CA ALA A 47 -8.34 3.50 1.87
C ALA A 47 -6.95 3.89 1.36
N ALA A 48 -5.92 3.31 1.96
CA ALA A 48 -4.56 3.37 1.44
C ALA A 48 -3.88 2.00 1.49
N LEU A 49 -3.00 1.73 0.53
CA LEU A 49 -2.13 0.56 0.52
C LEU A 49 -0.72 1.04 0.89
N ILE A 50 -0.21 0.54 2.02
CA ILE A 50 1.04 0.98 2.63
C ILE A 50 1.89 -0.24 2.97
N THR A 51 3.13 -0.26 2.50
CA THR A 51 4.15 -1.23 2.93
C THR A 51 5.15 -0.56 3.88
N ALA A 52 5.86 -1.36 4.65
CA ALA A 52 7.00 -0.94 5.44
C ALA A 52 8.31 -1.60 4.97
N ASP A 53 8.22 -2.48 3.99
CA ASP A 53 9.36 -3.22 3.44
C ASP A 53 10.20 -2.29 2.55
N ASN A 54 11.49 -2.60 2.46
CA ASN A 54 12.47 -1.98 1.56
C ASN A 54 12.35 -0.44 1.42
N PRO A 55 12.52 0.31 2.53
CA PRO A 55 12.42 1.77 2.53
C PRO A 55 13.25 2.43 1.44
N CYS A 56 12.71 3.47 0.84
CA CYS A 56 13.28 4.19 -0.30
C CYS A 56 13.64 3.27 -1.48
N SER A 57 12.97 2.10 -1.60
CA SER A 57 13.32 1.01 -2.53
C SER A 57 14.75 0.52 -2.40
N GLN A 58 15.22 0.41 -1.15
CA GLN A 58 16.48 -0.24 -0.80
C GLN A 58 16.20 -1.61 -0.21
N LEU A 59 16.78 -2.66 -0.80
CA LEU A 59 16.62 -4.03 -0.30
C LEU A 59 17.18 -4.14 1.12
N LEU A 60 16.32 -4.60 2.02
CA LEU A 60 16.69 -5.01 3.38
C LEU A 60 16.63 -6.53 3.51
N THR A 61 17.13 -7.05 4.62
CA THR A 61 16.95 -8.47 4.96
C THR A 61 15.52 -8.75 5.38
N ASP A 62 15.09 -10.01 5.27
CA ASP A 62 13.75 -10.44 5.71
C ASP A 62 13.48 -10.13 7.19
N GLU A 63 14.50 -10.24 8.05
CA GLU A 63 14.40 -9.92 9.48
C GLU A 63 14.17 -8.41 9.71
N GLN A 64 14.91 -7.56 8.99
CA GLN A 64 14.74 -6.11 9.07
C GLN A 64 13.35 -5.70 8.56
N ASN A 65 12.92 -6.24 7.43
CA ASN A 65 11.58 -6.01 6.90
C ASN A 65 10.51 -6.52 7.87
N GLN A 66 10.69 -7.68 8.50
CA GLN A 66 9.77 -8.20 9.51
C GLN A 66 9.60 -7.24 10.70
N GLN A 67 10.68 -6.67 11.23
CA GLN A 67 10.60 -5.71 12.33
C GLN A 67 9.83 -4.45 11.92
N ARG A 68 10.06 -3.93 10.72
CA ARG A 68 9.34 -2.77 10.17
C ARG A 68 7.85 -3.06 9.99
N ARG A 69 7.48 -4.24 9.48
CA ARG A 69 6.07 -4.66 9.38
C ARG A 69 5.37 -4.75 10.73
N GLN A 70 6.04 -5.28 11.75
CA GLN A 70 5.49 -5.33 13.10
C GLN A 70 5.25 -3.93 13.68
N GLN A 71 6.14 -2.98 13.38
CA GLN A 71 5.95 -1.58 13.76
C GLN A 71 4.74 -0.96 13.04
N LEU A 72 4.59 -1.18 11.73
CA LEU A 72 3.41 -0.72 10.98
C LEU A 72 2.12 -1.32 11.56
N ASP A 73 2.10 -2.61 11.85
CA ASP A 73 0.93 -3.28 12.44
C ASP A 73 0.58 -2.70 13.81
N THR A 74 1.58 -2.41 14.63
CA THR A 74 1.40 -1.80 15.95
C THR A 74 0.81 -0.39 15.83
N GLU A 75 1.33 0.43 14.91
CA GLU A 75 0.82 1.78 14.64
C GLU A 75 -0.63 1.75 14.17
N LEU A 76 -0.97 0.87 13.22
CA LEU A 76 -2.34 0.73 12.73
C LEU A 76 -3.29 0.28 13.84
N GLN A 77 -2.86 -0.64 14.70
CA GLN A 77 -3.66 -1.10 15.85
C GLN A 77 -3.85 0.01 16.88
N GLN A 78 -2.80 0.76 17.23
CA GLN A 78 -2.87 1.86 18.20
C GLN A 78 -3.80 2.98 17.73
N ARG A 79 -3.81 3.26 16.42
CA ARG A 79 -4.72 4.22 15.78
C ARG A 79 -6.09 3.64 15.46
N GLN A 80 -6.35 2.38 15.83
CA GLN A 80 -7.62 1.65 15.67
C GLN A 80 -8.09 1.54 14.21
N PHE A 81 -7.17 1.50 13.26
CA PHE A 81 -7.51 1.27 11.86
C PHE A 81 -7.85 -0.20 11.60
N ILE A 82 -8.85 -0.42 10.75
CA ILE A 82 -9.10 -1.73 10.15
C ILE A 82 -8.15 -1.88 8.98
N SER A 83 -7.40 -2.98 8.93
CA SER A 83 -6.52 -3.27 7.80
C SER A 83 -6.53 -4.73 7.37
N PHE A 84 -6.27 -4.96 6.09
CA PHE A 84 -6.11 -6.27 5.47
C PHE A 84 -4.67 -6.48 5.03
N GLN A 85 -4.19 -7.73 5.14
CA GLN A 85 -2.88 -8.10 4.62
C GLN A 85 -2.91 -8.23 3.10
N GLY A 86 -1.76 -7.97 2.49
CA GLY A 86 -1.54 -8.13 1.08
C GLY A 86 -0.06 -8.24 0.76
N PHE A 87 0.25 -8.30 -0.53
CA PHE A 87 1.63 -8.19 -1.00
C PHE A 87 1.70 -7.50 -2.37
N ASN A 88 2.85 -6.88 -2.64
CA ASN A 88 3.17 -6.21 -3.89
C ASN A 88 4.10 -7.14 -4.68
N ARG A 89 3.76 -7.44 -5.93
CA ARG A 89 4.56 -8.32 -6.80
C ARG A 89 4.94 -7.63 -8.09
N ALA A 90 6.24 -7.62 -8.39
CA ALA A 90 6.73 -7.22 -9.69
C ALA A 90 6.33 -8.26 -10.77
N PRO A 91 5.85 -7.86 -11.97
CA PRO A 91 5.32 -8.76 -13.00
C PRO A 91 6.24 -9.90 -13.46
N HIS A 92 7.55 -9.74 -13.29
CA HIS A 92 8.57 -10.71 -13.70
C HIS A 92 9.41 -11.24 -12.54
N GLY A 93 9.07 -10.87 -11.29
CA GLY A 93 9.84 -11.28 -10.11
C GLY A 93 11.21 -10.62 -10.00
N ASP A 94 11.44 -9.52 -10.73
CA ASP A 94 12.69 -8.74 -10.67
C ASP A 94 12.93 -8.07 -9.30
N TRP A 95 11.89 -8.03 -8.47
CA TRP A 95 11.92 -7.54 -7.10
C TRP A 95 11.19 -8.54 -6.19
N PRO A 96 11.70 -8.79 -4.97
CA PRO A 96 11.03 -9.68 -4.02
C PRO A 96 9.63 -9.14 -3.66
N ASP A 97 8.71 -10.06 -3.38
CA ASP A 97 7.37 -9.67 -2.91
C ASP A 97 7.48 -8.88 -1.60
N GLU A 98 6.84 -7.72 -1.55
CA GLU A 98 6.75 -6.88 -0.35
C GLU A 98 5.41 -7.08 0.32
N GLN A 99 5.39 -7.29 1.63
CA GLN A 99 4.09 -7.35 2.33
C GLN A 99 3.53 -5.95 2.48
N THR A 100 2.20 -5.83 2.37
CA THR A 100 1.52 -4.55 2.46
C THR A 100 0.26 -4.63 3.32
N ARG A 101 -0.24 -3.46 3.72
CA ARG A 101 -1.50 -3.30 4.44
C ARG A 101 -2.44 -2.42 3.62
N LEU A 102 -3.64 -2.95 3.32
CA LEU A 102 -4.77 -2.11 2.91
C LEU A 102 -5.44 -1.57 4.17
N VAL A 103 -5.34 -0.28 4.40
CA VAL A 103 -5.87 0.42 5.58
C VAL A 103 -7.17 1.11 5.20
N LEU A 104 -8.29 0.73 5.81
CA LEU A 104 -9.60 1.31 5.51
C LEU A 104 -9.86 2.58 6.32
N GLY A 105 -10.51 3.56 5.69
CA GLY A 105 -10.96 4.79 6.33
C GLY A 105 -9.85 5.78 6.68
N ILE A 106 -8.60 5.48 6.33
CA ILE A 106 -7.48 6.41 6.47
C ILE A 106 -7.63 7.55 5.48
N ASP A 107 -7.48 8.79 5.95
CA ASP A 107 -7.41 9.96 5.08
C ASP A 107 -6.02 10.08 4.42
N TYR A 108 -5.94 10.95 3.41
CA TYR A 108 -4.71 11.15 2.64
C TYR A 108 -3.53 11.60 3.53
N VAL A 109 -3.77 12.52 4.48
CA VAL A 109 -2.71 13.11 5.31
C VAL A 109 -2.12 12.06 6.24
N ASN A 110 -2.96 11.23 6.85
CA ASN A 110 -2.52 10.13 7.69
C ASN A 110 -1.82 9.03 6.89
N ALA A 111 -2.30 8.74 5.66
CA ALA A 111 -1.63 7.79 4.77
C ALA A 111 -0.24 8.28 4.36
N GLU A 112 -0.11 9.55 3.97
CA GLU A 112 1.18 10.17 3.65
C GLU A 112 2.10 10.20 4.88
N THR A 113 1.57 10.50 6.06
CA THR A 113 2.34 10.49 7.32
C THR A 113 2.93 9.11 7.62
N LEU A 114 2.12 8.05 7.46
CA LEU A 114 2.62 6.67 7.61
C LEU A 114 3.66 6.33 6.53
N ALA A 115 3.40 6.66 5.27
CA ALA A 115 4.35 6.42 4.18
C ALA A 115 5.69 7.12 4.46
N ARG A 116 5.69 8.36 4.96
CA ARG A 116 6.89 9.07 5.42
C ARG A 116 7.58 8.38 6.58
N GLN A 117 6.82 7.99 7.61
CA GLN A 117 7.34 7.31 8.80
C GLN A 117 8.05 5.99 8.44
N PHE A 118 7.53 5.27 7.44
CA PHE A 118 8.10 4.02 6.93
C PHE A 118 8.99 4.22 5.69
N GLU A 119 9.36 5.47 5.40
CA GLU A 119 10.31 5.86 4.36
C GLU A 119 9.94 5.30 2.97
N GLN A 120 8.65 5.26 2.66
CA GLN A 120 8.15 4.79 1.38
C GLN A 120 8.17 5.90 0.35
N ASN A 121 8.71 5.62 -0.83
CA ASN A 121 8.70 6.56 -1.96
C ASN A 121 7.28 6.90 -2.45
N GLY A 122 6.32 6.01 -2.19
CA GLY A 122 4.93 6.24 -2.51
C GLY A 122 4.00 5.22 -1.84
N PHE A 123 2.71 5.49 -1.93
CA PHE A 123 1.63 4.64 -1.46
C PHE A 123 0.48 4.66 -2.46
N LEU A 124 -0.44 3.70 -2.42
CA LEU A 124 -1.67 3.81 -3.19
C LEU A 124 -2.78 4.40 -2.34
N PHE A 125 -3.54 5.32 -2.92
CA PHE A 125 -4.72 5.91 -2.30
C PHE A 125 -5.96 5.60 -3.12
N PHE A 126 -7.06 5.35 -2.42
CA PHE A 126 -8.32 4.95 -3.01
C PHE A 126 -9.44 5.81 -2.47
N GLU A 127 -10.31 6.24 -3.39
CA GLU A 127 -11.59 6.86 -3.09
C GLU A 127 -12.66 6.20 -3.95
N PRO A 128 -13.91 6.09 -3.46
CA PRO A 128 -15.00 5.46 -4.20
C PRO A 128 -15.15 6.03 -5.61
N GLN A 129 -15.30 5.14 -6.59
CA GLN A 129 -15.54 5.48 -8.00
C GLN A 129 -14.39 6.25 -8.68
N LYS A 130 -13.21 6.30 -8.06
CA LYS A 130 -11.99 6.83 -8.68
C LYS A 130 -11.04 5.70 -9.04
N ALA A 131 -10.14 5.98 -9.99
CA ALA A 131 -9.03 5.07 -10.27
C ALA A 131 -8.08 4.99 -9.07
N VAL A 132 -7.36 3.88 -8.94
CA VAL A 132 -6.29 3.73 -7.95
C VAL A 132 -5.20 4.78 -8.20
N GLN A 133 -4.90 5.60 -7.20
CA GLN A 133 -3.90 6.66 -7.32
C GLN A 133 -2.58 6.21 -6.72
N LEU A 134 -1.49 6.32 -7.48
CA LEU A 134 -0.14 6.25 -6.94
C LEU A 134 0.28 7.64 -6.44
N CYS A 135 0.44 7.76 -5.13
CA CYS A 135 0.81 9.01 -4.45
C CYS A 135 2.29 8.96 -4.08
N LEU A 136 3.08 9.92 -4.57
CA LEU A 136 4.50 10.01 -4.27
C LEU A 136 4.73 10.83 -3.01
N VAL A 137 5.67 10.39 -2.18
CA VAL A 137 6.06 11.09 -0.94
C VAL A 137 7.25 12.00 -1.24
N ASP A 138 7.15 13.26 -0.81
CA ASP A 138 8.23 14.23 -0.97
C ASP A 138 9.04 14.42 0.32
N PHE A 139 10.25 13.86 0.39
CA PHE A 139 11.10 13.92 1.58
C PHE A 139 11.90 15.23 1.76
N SER A 140 11.67 16.24 0.91
CA SER A 140 12.37 17.54 0.97
C SER A 140 12.07 18.36 2.23
#